data_AF-A0A067DF09-F1
#
_entry.id   AF-A0A067DF09-F1
#
_cell.length_a   1.000
_cell.length_b   1.000
_cell.length_c   1.000
_cell.angle_alpha   90.00
_cell.angle_beta   90.00
_cell.angle_gamma   90.00
#
_symmetry.space_group_name_H-M   'P 1'
#
loop_
_entity.id
_entity.type
_entity.pdbx_description
1 polymer ?
#
loop_
_entity_poly.entity_id
_entity_poly.type
_entity_poly.pdbx_seq_one_letter_code
_entity_poly.pdbx_strand_id
1 'polypeptide(L)'
;MTGDVYSFGILLLEMFTRRRPTDNMFNDGLTLHGYAKMALPQKVMEIVDPSLLLDHENERIRIEECLVAVVRTGVFCSMESPSERIQMTDVVAKLCAAREIFTGRSI
;
A
#
# COMPACT_ATOMS: atom_id res chain seq x y z
N MET A 1 2.55 -7.56 18.78
CA MET A 1 2.11 -6.35 18.06
C MET A 1 2.98 -5.95 16.87
N THR A 2 4.32 -5.81 16.96
CA THR A 2 5.14 -5.45 15.77
C THR A 2 5.07 -6.49 14.64
N GLY A 3 4.86 -7.77 14.99
CA GLY A 3 4.51 -8.83 14.03
C GLY A 3 3.15 -8.60 13.37
N ASP A 4 2.12 -8.27 14.16
CA ASP A 4 0.77 -8.00 13.64
C ASP A 4 0.77 -6.81 12.68
N VAL A 5 1.53 -5.75 12.97
CA VAL A 5 1.74 -4.61 12.06
C VAL A 5 2.38 -5.06 10.76
N TYR A 6 3.40 -5.93 10.81
CA TYR A 6 4.02 -6.47 9.61
C TYR A 6 3.02 -7.27 8.76
N SER A 7 2.31 -8.21 9.38
CA SER A 7 1.30 -9.03 8.71
C SER A 7 0.18 -8.16 8.12
N PHE A 8 -0.27 -7.14 8.84
CA PHE A 8 -1.23 -6.16 8.33
C PHE A 8 -0.69 -5.42 7.10
N GLY A 9 0.57 -4.98 7.13
CA GLY A 9 1.23 -4.35 6.00
C GLY A 9 1.24 -5.23 4.76
N ILE A 10 1.58 -6.51 4.92
CA ILE A 10 1.57 -7.48 3.82
C ILE A 10 0.16 -7.71 3.27
N LEU A 11 -0.84 -7.89 4.14
CA LEU A 11 -2.24 -8.05 3.73
C LEU A 11 -2.76 -6.81 2.98
N LEU A 12 -2.38 -5.62 3.43
CA LEU A 12 -2.74 -4.37 2.77
C LEU A 12 -2.14 -4.31 1.35
N LEU A 13 -0.85 -4.63 1.21
CA LEU A 13 -0.21 -4.70 -0.11
C LEU A 13 -0.84 -5.76 -1.01
N GLU A 14 -1.14 -6.94 -0.48
CA GLU A 14 -1.81 -8.03 -1.21
C GLU A 14 -3.18 -7.61 -1.74
N MET A 15 -3.98 -6.94 -0.91
CA MET A 15 -5.32 -6.47 -1.28
C MET A 15 -5.30 -5.47 -2.44
N PHE A 16 -4.39 -4.49 -2.40
CA PHE A 16 -4.34 -3.41 -3.39
C PHE A 16 -3.57 -3.76 -4.66
N THR A 17 -2.70 -4.77 -4.62
CA THR A 17 -1.99 -5.26 -5.81
C THR A 17 -2.64 -6.48 -6.44
N ARG A 18 -3.54 -7.16 -5.69
CA ARG A 18 -4.10 -8.48 -6.03
C ARG A 18 -3.01 -9.54 -6.27
N ARG A 19 -1.86 -9.40 -5.60
CA ARG A 19 -0.72 -10.32 -5.66
C ARG A 19 -0.54 -11.03 -4.33
N ARG A 20 -0.38 -12.34 -4.36
CA ARG A 20 -0.11 -13.09 -3.13
C ARG A 20 1.37 -13.00 -2.80
N PRO A 21 1.77 -12.90 -1.51
CA PRO A 21 3.19 -12.96 -1.13
C PRO A 21 3.91 -14.23 -1.61
N THR A 22 3.16 -15.29 -1.92
CA THR A 22 3.63 -16.58 -2.43
C THR A 22 3.53 -16.73 -3.94
N ASP A 23 3.17 -15.67 -4.69
CA ASP A 23 3.15 -15.73 -6.15
C ASP A 23 4.55 -16.05 -6.69
N ASN A 24 4.64 -16.88 -7.72
CA ASN A 24 5.91 -17.35 -8.28
C ASN A 24 6.86 -16.23 -8.74
N MET A 25 6.35 -15.02 -8.96
CA MET A 25 7.18 -13.86 -9.33
C MET A 25 8.02 -13.32 -8.16
N PHE A 26 7.69 -13.67 -6.92
CA PHE A 26 8.41 -13.29 -5.72
C PHE A 26 9.39 -14.41 -5.34
N ASN A 27 10.44 -14.53 -6.14
CA ASN A 27 11.54 -15.48 -5.98
C ASN A 27 12.88 -14.73 -5.86
N ASP A 28 13.97 -15.46 -5.61
CA ASP A 28 15.33 -14.91 -5.57
C ASP A 28 15.50 -13.68 -4.64
N GLY A 29 14.77 -13.68 -3.52
CA GLY A 29 14.81 -12.61 -2.52
C GLY A 29 13.90 -11.41 -2.82
N LEU A 30 13.22 -11.37 -3.98
CA LEU A 30 12.17 -10.39 -4.23
C LEU A 30 10.91 -10.75 -3.43
N THR A 31 10.42 -9.81 -2.62
CA THR A 31 9.21 -9.98 -1.81
C THR A 31 8.12 -9.00 -2.26
N LEU A 32 6.87 -9.24 -1.86
CA LEU A 32 5.77 -8.29 -2.10
C LEU A 32 6.07 -6.90 -1.50
N HIS A 33 6.70 -6.84 -0.32
CA HIS A 33 7.20 -5.60 0.26
C HIS A 33 8.22 -4.92 -0.66
N GLY A 34 9.24 -5.66 -1.11
CA GLY A 34 10.29 -5.13 -1.98
C GLY A 34 9.73 -4.60 -3.30
N TYR A 35 8.82 -5.36 -3.91
CA TYR A 35 8.10 -4.96 -5.13
C TYR A 35 7.32 -3.66 -4.94
N ALA A 36 6.54 -3.54 -3.87
CA ALA A 36 5.81 -2.32 -3.53
C ALA A 36 6.73 -1.13 -3.23
N LYS A 37 7.82 -1.37 -2.49
CA LYS A 37 8.82 -0.34 -2.15
C LYS A 37 9.51 0.23 -3.37
N MET A 38 9.86 -0.61 -4.35
CA MET A 38 10.47 -0.18 -5.61
C MET A 38 9.54 0.64 -6.50
N ALA A 39 8.23 0.46 -6.36
CA ALA A 39 7.24 1.20 -7.13
C ALA A 39 6.97 2.61 -6.58
N LEU A 40 7.31 2.87 -5.32
CA LEU A 40 6.95 4.13 -4.67
C LEU A 40 7.84 5.31 -5.07
N PRO A 41 7.26 6.53 -5.19
CA PRO A 41 5.83 6.79 -5.45
C PRO A 41 5.45 6.71 -6.93
N GLN A 42 6.39 6.85 -7.87
CA GLN A 42 6.07 7.16 -9.28
C GLN A 42 5.43 6.01 -10.07
N LYS A 43 5.59 4.77 -9.63
CA LYS A 43 5.15 3.57 -10.36
C LYS A 43 4.07 2.78 -9.63
N VAL A 44 3.43 3.38 -8.62
CA VAL A 44 2.35 2.71 -7.87
C VAL A 44 1.23 2.25 -8.79
N MET A 45 0.89 3.06 -9.80
CA MET A 45 -0.15 2.73 -10.78
C MET A 45 0.18 1.52 -11.66
N GLU A 46 1.45 1.09 -11.73
CA GLU A 46 1.88 -0.09 -12.49
C GLU A 46 1.68 -1.40 -11.69
N ILE A 47 1.53 -1.32 -10.36
CA ILE A 47 1.51 -2.49 -9.48
C ILE A 47 0.16 -2.75 -8.81
N VAL A 48 -0.70 -1.74 -8.74
CA VAL A 48 -2.04 -1.85 -8.16
C VAL A 48 -2.98 -2.62 -9.09
N ASP A 49 -3.99 -3.27 -8.51
CA ASP A 49 -5.01 -3.99 -9.27
C ASP A 49 -5.72 -3.01 -10.24
N PRO A 50 -5.62 -3.21 -11.57
CA PRO A 50 -6.23 -2.32 -12.55
C PRO A 50 -7.75 -2.18 -12.39
N SER A 51 -8.42 -3.15 -11.75
CA SER A 51 -9.86 -3.08 -11.49
C SER A 51 -10.23 -1.94 -10.53
N LEU A 52 -9.28 -1.42 -9.73
CA LEU A 52 -9.48 -0.26 -8.86
C LEU A 52 -9.61 1.07 -9.63
N LEU A 53 -9.32 1.06 -10.94
CA LEU A 53 -9.34 2.25 -11.80
C LEU A 53 -10.50 2.26 -12.77
N LEU A 54 -11.30 1.19 -12.81
CA LEU A 54 -12.49 1.11 -13.64
C LEU A 54 -13.52 2.13 -13.14
N ASP A 55 -14.13 2.87 -14.06
CA ASP A 55 -15.20 3.86 -13.83
C ASP A 55 -14.83 5.18 -13.11
N HIS A 56 -13.54 5.48 -12.90
CA HIS A 56 -13.08 6.68 -12.18
C HIS A 56 -12.17 7.63 -12.98
N GLU A 57 -12.40 7.83 -14.29
CA GLU A 57 -11.52 8.68 -15.12
C GLU A 57 -11.36 10.11 -14.60
N ASN A 58 -12.46 10.73 -14.13
CA ASN A 58 -12.44 12.11 -13.60
C ASN A 58 -11.77 12.23 -12.22
N GLU A 59 -11.54 11.10 -11.54
CA GLU A 59 -11.00 11.06 -10.16
C GLU A 59 -9.61 10.43 -10.13
N ARG A 60 -9.02 10.16 -11.29
CA ARG A 60 -7.78 9.38 -11.44
C ARG A 60 -6.61 9.94 -10.62
N ILE A 61 -6.42 11.26 -10.63
CA ILE A 61 -5.35 11.93 -9.87
C ILE A 61 -5.53 11.67 -8.37
N ARG A 62 -6.76 11.84 -7.87
CA ARG A 62 -7.11 11.67 -6.46
C ARG A 62 -6.97 10.21 -6.01
N ILE A 63 -7.36 9.28 -6.87
CA ILE A 63 -7.20 7.84 -6.63
C ILE A 63 -5.72 7.46 -6.61
N GLU A 64 -4.92 7.99 -7.54
CA GLU A 64 -3.47 7.77 -7.56
C GLU A 64 -2.81 8.27 -6.26
N GLU A 65 -3.14 9.48 -5.80
CA GLU A 65 -2.66 10.01 -4.52
C GLU A 65 -3.05 9.12 -3.33
N CYS A 66 -4.31 8.66 -3.31
CA CYS A 66 -4.79 7.72 -2.30
C CYS A 66 -4.01 6.40 -2.31
N LEU A 67 -3.85 5.79 -3.48
CA LEU A 67 -3.15 4.51 -3.64
C LEU A 67 -1.67 4.63 -3.27
N VAL A 68 -1.01 5.74 -3.63
CA VAL A 68 0.36 6.02 -3.18
C VAL A 68 0.43 6.08 -1.65
N ALA A 69 -0.53 6.73 -0.99
CA ALA A 69 -0.58 6.79 0.47
C ALA A 69 -0.82 5.41 1.12
N VAL A 70 -1.72 4.61 0.56
CA VAL A 70 -2.01 3.24 1.02
C VAL A 70 -0.78 2.33 0.87
N VAL A 71 -0.18 2.28 -0.32
CA VAL A 71 1.00 1.43 -0.59
C VAL A 71 2.18 1.85 0.27
N ARG A 72 2.42 3.16 0.42
CA ARG A 72 3.46 3.70 1.32
C ARG A 72 3.23 3.27 2.77
N THR A 73 1.98 3.27 3.23
CA THR A 73 1.62 2.79 4.57
C THR A 73 1.91 1.30 4.70
N GLY A 74 1.51 0.48 3.72
CA GLY A 74 1.82 -0.96 3.69
C GLY A 74 3.32 -1.26 3.75
N VAL A 75 4.14 -0.50 3.03
CA VAL A 75 5.62 -0.61 3.07
C VAL A 75 6.17 -0.26 4.45
N PHE A 76 5.73 0.85 5.06
CA PHE A 76 6.16 1.21 6.42
C PHE A 76 5.73 0.21 7.49
N CYS A 77 4.55 -0.41 7.34
CA CYS A 77 4.11 -1.49 8.23
C CYS A 77 5.01 -2.73 8.15
N SER A 78 5.49 -3.04 6.94
CA SER A 78 6.19 -4.29 6.61
C SER A 78 7.70 -4.14 6.49
N MET A 79 8.30 -3.11 7.09
CA MET A 79 9.76 -2.99 7.20
C MET A 79 10.36 -4.23 7.88
N GLU A 80 11.48 -4.74 7.38
CA GLU A 80 12.11 -5.95 7.93
C GLU A 80 12.50 -5.76 9.39
N SER A 81 13.16 -4.64 9.70
CA SER A 81 13.50 -4.28 11.07
C SER A 81 12.24 -3.90 11.86
N PRO A 82 11.96 -4.55 13.02
CA PRO A 82 10.84 -4.17 13.87
C PRO A 82 10.86 -2.72 14.36
N SER A 83 12.05 -2.12 14.50
CA SER A 83 12.21 -0.73 14.97
C SER A 83 11.87 0.31 13.90
N GLU A 84 11.88 -0.07 12.62
CA GLU A 84 11.53 0.82 11.51
C GLU A 84 10.04 0.73 11.14
N ARG A 85 9.31 -0.22 11.74
CA ARG A 85 7.86 -0.36 11.53
C ARG A 85 7.11 0.73 12.26
N ILE A 86 6.18 1.36 11.56
CA ILE A 86 5.29 2.37 12.15
C ILE A 86 4.35 1.76 13.20
N GLN A 87 3.86 2.57 14.14
CA GLN A 87 2.91 2.10 15.15
C GLN A 87 1.51 1.98 14.57
N MET A 88 0.69 1.08 15.10
CA MET A 88 -0.67 0.87 14.60
C MET A 88 -1.55 2.13 14.68
N THR A 89 -1.29 3.01 15.66
CA THR A 89 -1.92 4.33 15.74
C THR A 89 -1.61 5.20 14.53
N ASP A 90 -0.37 5.18 14.04
CA ASP A 90 0.06 5.91 12.85
C ASP A 90 -0.50 5.28 11.57
N VAL A 91 -0.62 3.94 11.55
CA VAL A 91 -1.28 3.21 10.46
C VAL A 91 -2.72 3.70 10.30
N VAL A 92 -3.50 3.72 11.39
CA VAL A 92 -4.89 4.19 11.36
C VAL A 92 -4.97 5.65 10.91
N ALA A 93 -4.13 6.53 11.46
CA ALA A 93 -4.11 7.94 11.06
C ALA A 93 -3.82 8.12 9.56
N LYS A 94 -2.83 7.39 9.01
CA LYS A 94 -2.47 7.45 7.59
C LYS A 94 -3.57 6.88 6.68
N LEU A 95 -4.19 5.77 7.06
CA LEU A 95 -5.29 5.18 6.28
C LEU A 95 -6.56 6.03 6.34
N CYS A 96 -6.85 6.68 7.47
CA CYS A 96 -7.91 7.67 7.55
C CYS A 96 -7.64 8.84 6.61
N ALA A 97 -6.41 9.39 6.60
CA ALA A 97 -6.05 10.46 5.66
C ALA A 97 -6.18 10.01 4.19
N ALA A 98 -5.76 8.79 3.84
CA ALA A 98 -5.93 8.24 2.50
C ALA A 98 -7.41 8.10 2.10
N ARG A 99 -8.28 7.70 3.04
CA ARG A 99 -9.73 7.65 2.81
C ARG A 99 -10.33 9.04 2.56
N GLU A 100 -9.88 10.06 3.27
CA GLU A 100 -10.37 11.43 3.03
C GLU A 100 -9.94 11.94 1.65
N ILE A 101 -8.70 11.63 1.21
CA ILE A 101 -8.25 11.87 -0.18
C ILE A 101 -9.21 11.18 -1.15
N PHE A 102 -9.44 9.87 -1.00
CA PHE A 102 -10.31 9.11 -1.89
C PHE A 102 -11.73 9.68 -1.98
N THR A 103 -12.33 10.04 -0.85
CA THR A 103 -13.71 10.55 -0.77
C THR A 103 -13.85 12.03 -1.14
N GLY A 104 -12.73 12.74 -1.38
CA GLY A 104 -12.75 14.17 -1.74
C GLY A 104 -13.17 15.08 -0.59
N ARG A 105 -13.03 14.64 0.66
CA ARG A 105 -13.31 15.46 1.85
C ARG A 105 -12.04 16.23 2.21
N SER A 106 -11.99 17.50 1.83
CA SER A 106 -10.96 18.42 2.33
C SER A 106 -11.21 18.74 3.81
N ILE A 107 -10.12 18.75 4.59
CA ILE A 107 -10.11 19.32 5.95
C ILE A 107 -9.98 20.85 5.84
#